data_AF-A0A0C1JLC8-F1
#
_entry.id   AF-A0A0C1JLC8-F1
#
_cell.length_a   1.000
_cell.length_b   1.000
_cell.length_c   1.000
_cell.angle_alpha   90.00
_cell.angle_beta   90.00
_cell.angle_gamma   90.00
#
_symmetry.space_group_name_H-M   'P 1'
#
loop_
_entity.id
_entity.type
_entity.pdbx_description
1 polymer ?
#
loop_
_entity_poly.entity_id
_entity_poly.type
_entity_poly.pdbx_seq_one_letter_code
_entity_poly.pdbx_strand_id
1 'polypeptide(L)'
;MGKFRLYCWHCGTKLPEFFRGKLSFRETCDKCGSALHCCQNCKHYQPGRSNNCAIPRTEFVSDRQLNNFCDEFAMQNHLPTSSPNQPSKNKFEDLFNP
;
A
#
# COMPACT_ATOMS: atom_id res chain seq x y z
N MET A 1 -1.93 7.81 22.04
CA MET A 1 -1.43 6.85 21.03
C MET A 1 -2.27 6.96 19.75
N GLY A 2 -1.63 7.06 18.58
CA GLY A 2 -2.34 7.19 17.29
C GLY A 2 -3.06 5.90 16.90
N LYS A 3 -4.36 5.98 16.56
CA LYS A 3 -5.15 4.85 16.07
C LYS A 3 -4.81 4.59 14.61
N PHE A 4 -3.94 3.62 14.32
CA PHE A 4 -3.65 3.12 12.98
C PHE A 4 -4.93 2.78 12.19
N ARG A 5 -4.95 3.03 10.89
CA ARG A 5 -6.12 2.77 10.04
C ARG A 5 -5.67 2.08 8.76
N LEU A 6 -6.37 1.00 8.43
CA LEU A 6 -6.19 0.24 7.21
C LEU A 6 -7.28 0.65 6.22
N TYR A 7 -6.91 0.71 4.95
CA TYR A 7 -7.80 1.15 3.87
C TYR A 7 -7.66 0.23 2.66
N CYS A 8 -8.73 0.12 1.88
CA CYS A 8 -8.66 -0.51 0.57
C CYS A 8 -7.94 0.42 -0.41
N TRP A 9 -6.90 -0.08 -1.08
CA TRP A 9 -6.15 0.65 -2.10
C TRP A 9 -7.02 1.19 -3.25
N HIS A 10 -8.06 0.44 -3.62
CA HIS A 10 -8.88 0.76 -4.79
C HIS A 10 -9.99 1.77 -4.45
N CYS A 11 -10.80 1.50 -3.43
CA CYS A 11 -11.99 2.31 -3.12
C CYS A 11 -11.85 3.20 -1.87
N GLY A 12 -10.73 3.13 -1.16
CA GLY A 12 -10.48 3.93 0.05
C GLY A 12 -11.34 3.56 1.27
N THR A 13 -12.10 2.46 1.23
CA THR A 13 -12.93 2.05 2.37
C THR A 13 -12.07 1.67 3.55
N LYS A 14 -12.44 2.17 4.74
CA LYS A 14 -11.79 1.78 5.99
C LYS A 14 -12.01 0.29 6.24
N LEU A 15 -10.93 -0.43 6.46
CA LEU A 15 -10.96 -1.85 6.75
C LEU A 15 -11.02 -2.11 8.26
N PRO A 16 -11.57 -3.27 8.69
CA PRO A 16 -11.58 -3.68 10.09
C PRO A 16 -10.19 -3.77 10.71
N GLU A 17 -10.10 -3.46 12.01
CA GLU A 17 -8.83 -3.41 12.74
C GLU A 17 -8.18 -4.79 12.93
N PHE A 18 -8.95 -5.88 12.84
CA PHE A 18 -8.41 -7.24 12.96
C PHE A 18 -7.46 -7.62 11.81
N PHE A 19 -7.46 -6.87 10.70
CA PHE A 19 -6.48 -7.03 9.63
C PHE A 19 -5.08 -6.48 9.94
N ARG A 20 -4.86 -5.86 11.12
CA ARG A 20 -3.53 -5.41 11.55
C ARG A 20 -2.50 -6.54 11.74
N GLY A 21 -2.95 -7.79 11.79
CA GLY A 21 -2.10 -8.97 11.86
C GLY A 21 -1.79 -9.56 10.49
N LYS A 22 -2.02 -10.86 10.35
CA LYS A 22 -1.92 -11.55 9.05
C LYS A 22 -3.24 -11.41 8.30
N LEU A 23 -3.21 -10.56 7.27
CA LEU A 23 -4.25 -10.55 6.25
C LEU A 23 -4.14 -11.84 5.41
N SER A 24 -5.25 -12.54 5.22
CA SER A 24 -5.29 -13.67 4.30
C SER A 24 -5.01 -13.19 2.87
N PHE A 25 -4.25 -13.98 2.10
CA PHE A 25 -4.02 -13.66 0.69
C PHE A 25 -5.32 -13.67 -0.14
N ARG A 26 -6.37 -14.34 0.35
CA ARG A 26 -7.69 -14.39 -0.29
C ARG A 26 -8.62 -13.24 0.11
N GLU A 27 -8.17 -12.37 1.00
CA GLU A 27 -9.03 -11.31 1.51
C GLU A 27 -9.38 -10.30 0.42
N THR A 28 -10.65 -9.94 0.34
CA THR A 28 -11.17 -8.96 -0.62
C THR A 28 -11.91 -7.84 0.10
N CYS A 29 -12.02 -6.69 -0.54
CA CYS A 29 -12.76 -5.57 0.03
C CYS A 29 -14.27 -5.80 -0.07
N ASP A 30 -14.98 -5.83 1.06
CA ASP A 30 -16.43 -6.00 1.10
C ASP A 30 -17.24 -4.97 0.27
N LYS A 31 -16.65 -3.79 0.02
CA LYS A 31 -17.32 -2.72 -0.75
C LYS A 31 -17.12 -2.86 -2.27
N CYS A 32 -15.94 -3.27 -2.73
CA CYS A 32 -15.59 -3.20 -4.16
C CYS A 32 -15.00 -4.47 -4.74
N GLY A 33 -14.83 -5.53 -3.95
CA GLY A 33 -14.30 -6.82 -4.39
C GLY A 33 -12.81 -6.86 -4.70
N SER A 34 -12.09 -5.73 -4.66
CA SER A 34 -10.65 -5.71 -4.95
C SER A 34 -9.85 -6.53 -3.93
N ALA A 35 -8.82 -7.23 -4.38
CA ALA A 35 -7.90 -7.95 -3.52
C ALA A 35 -7.23 -7.00 -2.51
N LEU A 36 -7.21 -7.38 -1.23
CA LEU A 36 -6.57 -6.61 -0.18
C LEU A 36 -5.10 -7.00 0.03
N HIS A 37 -4.75 -8.25 -0.29
CA HIS A 37 -3.37 -8.74 -0.27
C HIS A 37 -2.75 -8.67 -1.68
N CYS A 38 -2.48 -7.45 -2.12
CA CYS A 38 -1.90 -7.16 -3.43
C CYS A 38 -0.78 -6.13 -3.30
N CYS A 39 0.04 -5.97 -4.34
CA CYS A 39 1.12 -4.98 -4.31
C CYS A 39 0.58 -3.56 -4.08
N GLN A 40 -0.53 -3.16 -4.72
CA GLN A 40 -1.11 -1.83 -4.55
C GLN A 40 -1.48 -1.48 -3.10
N ASN A 41 -1.73 -2.48 -2.26
CA ASN A 41 -2.09 -2.28 -0.85
C ASN A 41 -0.94 -2.57 0.13
N CYS A 42 0.25 -2.89 -0.39
CA CYS A 42 1.43 -3.20 0.39
C CYS A 42 2.26 -1.93 0.66
N LYS A 43 2.74 -1.78 1.90
CA LYS A 43 3.61 -0.67 2.30
C LYS A 43 4.97 -0.64 1.59
N HIS A 44 5.37 -1.78 1.01
CA HIS A 44 6.64 -1.93 0.29
C HIS A 44 6.54 -1.64 -1.20
N TYR A 45 5.33 -1.42 -1.72
CA TYR A 45 5.13 -1.13 -3.12
C TYR A 45 5.70 0.25 -3.47
N GLN A 46 6.63 0.27 -4.43
CA GLN A 46 7.31 1.46 -4.91
C GLN A 46 7.43 1.39 -6.43
N PRO A 47 6.45 1.95 -7.17
CA PRO A 47 6.52 2.06 -8.62
C PRO A 47 7.83 2.70 -9.09
N GLY A 48 8.42 2.17 -10.16
CA GLY A 48 9.66 2.69 -10.76
C GLY A 48 10.94 1.99 -10.29
N ARG A 49 10.87 1.12 -9.29
CA ARG A 49 11.96 0.16 -8.99
C ARG A 49 11.90 -1.05 -9.93
N SER A 50 13.00 -1.80 -10.05
CA SER A 50 13.11 -2.97 -10.94
C SER A 50 11.97 -4.00 -10.78
N ASN A 51 11.49 -4.23 -9.55
CA ASN A 51 10.31 -5.08 -9.28
C ASN A 51 9.09 -4.29 -8.74
N ASN A 52 9.09 -2.96 -8.89
CA ASN A 52 8.14 -2.06 -8.23
C ASN A 52 8.00 -2.30 -6.71
N CYS A 53 9.07 -2.77 -6.06
CA CYS A 53 9.11 -3.12 -4.65
C CYS A 53 10.37 -2.54 -4.02
N ALA A 54 10.26 -2.04 -2.79
CA ALA A 54 11.38 -1.54 -2.00
C ALA A 54 12.28 -2.67 -1.46
N ILE A 55 11.74 -3.88 -1.30
CA ILE A 55 12.47 -5.03 -0.79
C ILE A 55 13.16 -5.75 -1.98
N PRO A 56 14.50 -5.87 -1.97
CA PRO A 56 15.24 -6.51 -3.04
C PRO A 56 14.99 -8.03 -3.05
N ARG A 57 15.07 -8.63 -4.24
CA ARG A 57 14.94 -10.09 -4.46
C ARG A 57 13.62 -10.72 -3.99
N THR A 58 12.55 -9.93 -3.91
CA THR A 58 11.19 -10.46 -3.79
C THR A 58 10.78 -11.17 -5.07
N GLU A 59 9.88 -12.15 -4.94
CA GLU A 59 9.24 -12.80 -6.09
C GLU A 59 8.58 -11.76 -7.00
N PHE A 60 8.63 -12.01 -8.32
CA PHE A 60 7.99 -11.15 -9.30
C PHE A 60 6.48 -11.39 -9.30
N VAL A 61 5.70 -10.31 -9.14
CA VAL A 61 4.24 -10.35 -9.21
C VAL A 61 3.80 -9.72 -10.53
N SER A 62 3.18 -10.48 -11.44
CA SER A 62 2.79 -9.98 -12.78
C SER A 62 1.64 -8.97 -12.75
N ASP A 63 0.60 -9.21 -11.96
CA ASP A 63 -0.49 -8.26 -11.76
C ASP A 63 -0.46 -7.72 -10.32
N ARG A 64 -0.25 -6.41 -10.20
CA ARG A 64 -0.03 -5.73 -8.92
C ARG A 64 -1.35 -5.41 -8.21
N GLN A 65 -2.48 -5.53 -8.91
CA GLN A 65 -3.82 -5.27 -8.41
C GLN A 65 -4.54 -6.53 -7.92
N LEU A 66 -4.09 -7.70 -8.39
CA LEU A 66 -4.61 -9.01 -7.97
C LEU A 66 -3.92 -9.54 -6.71
N ASN A 67 -4.57 -10.52 -6.09
CA ASN A 67 -4.04 -11.22 -4.94
C ASN A 67 -2.71 -11.93 -5.29
N ASN A 68 -1.76 -11.88 -4.36
CA ASN A 68 -0.47 -12.56 -4.51
C ASN A 68 -0.06 -13.31 -3.23
N PHE A 69 1.02 -14.08 -3.32
CA PHE A 69 1.57 -14.89 -2.23
C PHE A 69 2.88 -14.31 -1.68
N CYS A 70 3.07 -12.99 -1.77
CA CYS A 70 4.31 -12.36 -1.32
C CYS A 70 4.46 -12.49 0.20
N ASP A 71 5.48 -13.23 0.66
CA ASP A 71 5.75 -13.41 2.09
C ASP A 71 6.15 -12.12 2.81
N GLU A 72 6.69 -11.16 2.06
CA GLU A 72 7.07 -9.83 2.53
C GLU A 72 5.89 -8.84 2.55
N PHE A 73 4.68 -9.30 2.23
CA PHE A 73 3.52 -8.41 2.23
C PHE A 73 3.26 -7.85 3.63
N ALA A 74 3.06 -6.54 3.67
CA ALA A 74 2.57 -5.85 4.85
C ALA A 74 1.63 -4.73 4.42
N MET A 75 0.38 -4.78 4.89
CA MET A 75 -0.64 -3.80 4.50
C MET A 75 -0.23 -2.38 4.89
N GLN A 76 -0.48 -1.42 3.98
CA GLN A 76 -0.22 -0.01 4.25
C GLN A 76 -1.06 0.48 5.41
N ASN A 77 -0.40 1.13 6.36
CA ASN A 77 -1.02 1.65 7.55
C ASN A 77 -1.01 3.17 7.51
N HIS A 78 -2.18 3.78 7.59
CA HIS A 78 -2.32 5.22 7.64
C HIS A 78 -2.46 5.66 9.09
N LEU A 79 -1.51 6.48 9.53
CA LEU A 79 -1.66 7.22 10.77
C LEU A 79 -2.79 8.25 10.58
N PRO A 80 -3.66 8.46 11.57
CA PRO A 80 -4.64 9.51 11.51
C PRO A 80 -3.89 10.84 11.59
N THR A 81 -3.72 11.50 10.45
CA THR A 81 -3.15 12.85 10.41
C THR A 81 -4.11 13.77 11.17
N SER A 82 -3.69 14.25 12.33
CA SER A 82 -4.28 15.46 12.91
C SER A 82 -3.78 16.64 12.07
N SER A 83 -4.69 17.19 11.26
CA SER A 83 -4.64 18.44 10.46
C SER A 83 -4.66 18.26 8.93
N PRO A 84 -5.49 19.02 8.20
CA PRO A 84 -5.56 19.01 6.74
C PRO A 84 -4.44 19.89 6.14
N ASN A 85 -4.08 19.62 4.87
CA ASN A 85 -3.00 20.21 4.07
C ASN A 85 -1.59 19.73 4.39
N GLN A 86 -1.09 18.78 3.57
CA GLN A 86 0.04 19.06 2.67
C GLN A 86 -0.12 18.21 1.39
N PRO A 87 -0.16 18.82 0.19
CA PRO A 87 0.06 18.05 -1.03
C PRO A 87 1.48 17.45 -0.94
N SER A 88 1.59 16.17 -1.28
CA SER A 88 2.87 15.50 -1.52
C SER A 88 3.64 16.30 -2.56
N LYS A 89 4.51 17.21 -2.11
CA LYS A 89 5.35 18.02 -2.98
C LYS A 89 6.39 17.09 -3.58
N ASN A 90 6.16 16.68 -4.82
CA ASN A 90 7.21 16.25 -5.72
C ASN A 90 8.15 17.46 -5.92
N LYS A 91 9.18 17.60 -5.09
CA LYS A 91 10.29 18.51 -5.36
C LYS A 91 11.39 17.74 -6.08
N PHE A 92 11.20 17.53 -7.37
CA PHE A 92 12.26 17.12 -8.31
C PHE A 92 12.85 18.33 -9.07
N GLU A 93 12.34 19.55 -8.84
CA GLU A 93 12.58 20.69 -9.73
C GLU A 93 13.76 21.59 -9.32
N ASP A 94 14.42 21.33 -8.18
CA ASP A 94 15.56 22.14 -7.71
C ASP A 94 16.95 21.55 -8.04
N LEU A 95 17.04 20.45 -8.83
CA LEU A 95 18.31 19.74 -9.10
C LEU A 95 18.97 20.04 -10.45
N PHE A 96 18.34 20.84 -11.32
CA PHE A 96 18.85 21.15 -12.66
C PHE A 96 18.69 22.62 -13.03
N ASN A 97 18.92 23.54 -12.09
CA ASN A 97 19.16 24.93 -12.48
C ASN A 97 20.67 25.12 -12.69
N PRO A 98 21.11 25.58 -13.89
CA PRO A 98 22.53 25.70 -14.26
C PRO A 98 23.30 26.75 -13.46
#